data_AF-A0A1B6FTF8-F1
#
_entry.id   AF-A0A1B6FTF8-F1
#
_cell.length_a   1.000
_cell.length_b   1.000
_cell.length_c   1.000
_cell.angle_alpha   90.00
_cell.angle_beta   90.00
_cell.angle_gamma   90.00
#
_symmetry.space_group_name_H-M   'P 1'
#
loop_
_entity.id
_entity.type
_entity.pdbx_description
1 polymer ?
#
loop_
_entity_poly.entity_id
_entity_poly.type
_entity_poly.pdbx_seq_one_letter_code
_entity_poly.pdbx_strand_id
1 'polypeptide(L)'
;NFEMSAFLDIVNFVQIAREEDLLVIVGIGPYINALVDFGGLPSYLIGEGVKVRTSDPRFLIRVDLFFGKLLPLLAPQQVHHGGPIIMFQLENSYGSINPVNTDTQYMAHLHRIVRQNGISVLLTTCDSVAASLTRGAVPQLEDNDVNVLQTTNSETDALAQIETLKTLQPNKPAFIHFRTGLMDYLDWPA
;
A
#
# COMPACT_ATOMS: atom_id res chain seq x y z
N ASN A 1 10.17 3.41 -20.13
CA ASN A 1 8.94 2.88 -20.75
C ASN A 1 8.05 2.29 -19.67
N PHE A 2 6.74 2.26 -19.88
CA PHE A 2 5.78 1.59 -19.00
C PHE A 2 5.50 0.22 -19.63
N GLU A 3 5.85 -0.86 -18.93
CA GLU A 3 5.86 -2.22 -19.48
C GLU A 3 4.67 -3.02 -18.92
N MET A 4 3.88 -3.60 -19.82
CA MET A 4 2.72 -4.43 -19.52
C MET A 4 2.73 -5.68 -20.42
N SER A 5 3.92 -6.23 -20.68
CA SER A 5 4.06 -7.51 -21.38
C SER A 5 3.37 -8.62 -20.59
N ALA A 6 3.11 -9.78 -21.21
CA ALA A 6 2.26 -10.82 -20.62
C ALA A 6 2.55 -11.19 -19.14
N PHE A 7 3.82 -11.23 -18.74
CA PHE A 7 4.22 -11.50 -17.35
C PHE A 7 3.96 -10.32 -16.39
N LEU A 8 3.98 -9.09 -16.91
CA LEU A 8 3.81 -7.83 -16.17
C LEU A 8 2.40 -7.25 -16.29
N ASP A 9 1.48 -7.92 -16.99
CA ASP A 9 0.12 -7.45 -17.20
C ASP A 9 -0.75 -7.71 -15.96
N ILE A 10 -0.75 -6.72 -15.06
CA ILE A 10 -1.56 -6.76 -13.84
C ILE A 10 -3.07 -6.79 -14.14
N VAL A 11 -3.54 -6.22 -15.25
CA VAL A 11 -4.98 -6.24 -15.58
C VAL A 11 -5.39 -7.66 -15.93
N ASN A 12 -4.60 -8.34 -16.76
CA ASN A 12 -4.83 -9.74 -17.09
C ASN A 12 -4.76 -10.63 -15.83
N PHE A 13 -3.80 -10.42 -14.94
CA PHE A 13 -3.72 -11.16 -13.67
C PHE A 13 -4.98 -10.98 -12.80
N VAL A 14 -5.49 -9.75 -12.69
CA VAL A 14 -6.73 -9.45 -11.97
C VAL A 14 -7.94 -10.09 -12.65
N GLN A 15 -7.99 -10.13 -13.98
CA GLN A 15 -9.07 -10.79 -14.72
C GLN A 15 -9.08 -12.30 -14.50
N ILE A 16 -7.91 -12.95 -14.49
CA ILE A 16 -7.79 -14.37 -14.15
C ILE A 16 -8.32 -14.62 -12.73
N ALA A 17 -7.95 -13.79 -11.75
CA ALA A 17 -8.48 -13.93 -10.39
C ALA A 17 -10.02 -13.84 -10.36
N ARG A 18 -10.62 -12.96 -11.17
CA ARG A 18 -12.08 -12.88 -11.31
C ARG A 18 -12.68 -14.14 -11.93
N GLU A 19 -12.05 -14.70 -12.96
CA GLU A 19 -12.50 -15.93 -13.62
C GLU A 19 -12.48 -17.14 -12.68
N GLU A 20 -11.61 -17.10 -11.66
CA GLU A 20 -11.52 -18.08 -10.58
C GLU A 20 -12.37 -17.72 -9.34
N ASP A 21 -13.31 -16.78 -9.46
CA ASP A 21 -14.20 -16.29 -8.39
C ASP A 21 -13.46 -15.74 -7.14
N LEU A 22 -12.25 -15.21 -7.31
CA LEU A 22 -11.45 -14.61 -6.23
C LEU A 22 -11.64 -13.09 -6.16
N LEU A 23 -11.73 -12.58 -4.93
CA LEU A 23 -11.63 -11.15 -4.63
C LEU A 23 -10.16 -10.73 -4.57
N VAL A 24 -9.87 -9.49 -4.96
CA VAL A 24 -8.51 -8.97 -5.04
C VAL A 24 -8.30 -7.79 -4.09
N ILE A 25 -7.19 -7.82 -3.37
CA ILE A 25 -6.64 -6.70 -2.60
C ILE A 25 -5.33 -6.28 -3.28
N VAL A 26 -5.22 -5.02 -3.71
CA VAL A 26 -4.03 -4.55 -4.43
C VAL A 26 -3.16 -3.71 -3.50
N GLY A 27 -1.92 -4.14 -3.26
CA GLY A 27 -0.88 -3.31 -2.64
C GLY A 27 -0.14 -2.51 -3.69
N ILE A 28 -0.55 -1.26 -3.93
CA ILE A 28 -0.06 -0.48 -5.09
C ILE A 28 1.32 0.17 -4.91
N GLY A 29 1.83 0.25 -3.67
CA GLY A 29 3.05 1.00 -3.39
C GLY A 29 2.80 2.52 -3.39
N PRO A 30 3.81 3.36 -3.69
CA PRO A 30 4.87 3.12 -4.67
C PRO A 30 6.04 2.28 -4.15
N TYR A 31 6.19 2.16 -2.83
CA TYR A 31 7.09 1.21 -2.19
C TYR A 31 6.27 0.05 -1.63
N ILE A 32 6.61 -1.18 -2.00
CA ILE A 32 5.86 -2.40 -1.62
C ILE A 32 6.64 -3.31 -0.68
N ASN A 33 7.91 -3.03 -0.44
CA ASN A 33 8.85 -3.97 0.18
C ASN A 33 8.90 -5.30 -0.61
N ALA A 34 8.16 -6.31 -0.18
CA ALA A 34 8.10 -7.65 -0.77
C ALA A 34 9.47 -8.34 -1.00
N LEU A 35 10.53 -7.88 -0.33
CA LEU A 35 11.90 -8.39 -0.50
C LEU A 35 12.41 -8.35 -1.96
N VAL A 36 11.82 -7.47 -2.77
CA VAL A 36 12.30 -7.21 -4.12
C VAL A 36 13.31 -6.07 -4.09
N ASP A 37 14.12 -5.97 -5.16
CA ASP A 37 15.16 -4.96 -5.26
C ASP A 37 14.59 -3.55 -5.04
N PHE A 38 15.29 -2.79 -4.20
CA PHE A 38 14.91 -1.46 -3.73
C PHE A 38 13.43 -1.32 -3.29
N GLY A 39 12.82 -2.41 -2.82
CA GLY A 39 11.42 -2.47 -2.38
C GLY A 39 10.40 -2.13 -3.48
N GLY A 40 10.77 -2.38 -4.75
CA GLY A 40 9.96 -2.12 -5.93
C GLY A 40 10.17 -0.71 -6.53
N LEU A 41 10.96 0.14 -5.87
CA LEU A 41 11.27 1.47 -6.40
C LEU A 41 12.29 1.37 -7.54
N PRO A 42 12.16 2.19 -8.60
CA PRO A 42 13.16 2.20 -9.67
C PRO A 42 14.54 2.72 -9.20
N SER A 43 15.60 2.00 -9.56
CA SER A 43 16.98 2.30 -9.14
C SER A 43 17.51 3.67 -9.58
N TYR A 44 16.98 4.25 -10.67
CA TYR A 44 17.38 5.59 -11.14
C TYR A 44 17.12 6.69 -10.11
N LEU A 45 16.18 6.48 -9.17
CA LEU A 45 15.90 7.44 -8.09
C LEU A 45 17.11 7.61 -7.15
N ILE A 46 17.92 6.56 -7.00
CA ILE A 46 19.17 6.59 -6.24
C ILE A 46 20.20 7.47 -6.95
N GLY A 47 20.37 7.26 -8.26
CA GLY A 47 21.31 8.04 -9.08
C GLY A 47 20.99 9.53 -9.13
N GLU A 48 19.72 9.90 -9.00
CA GLU A 48 19.25 11.29 -8.95
C GLU A 48 19.28 11.91 -7.53
N GLY A 49 19.65 11.15 -6.50
CA GLY A 49 19.68 11.61 -5.11
C GLY A 49 18.30 12.06 -4.60
N VAL A 50 17.24 11.38 -5.04
CA VAL A 50 15.85 11.68 -4.67
C VAL A 50 15.56 11.12 -3.28
N LYS A 51 14.94 11.92 -2.40
CA LYS A 51 14.50 11.43 -1.08
C LYS A 51 13.20 10.63 -1.23
N VAL A 52 13.34 9.33 -1.47
CA VAL A 52 12.20 8.43 -1.66
C VAL A 52 11.34 8.31 -0.40
N ARG A 53 10.05 8.00 -0.58
CA ARG A 53 9.07 7.83 0.51
C ARG A 53 8.90 9.07 1.38
N THR A 54 9.01 10.25 0.76
CA THR A 54 8.79 11.56 1.40
C THR A 54 8.04 12.49 0.45
N SER A 55 7.70 13.68 0.92
CA SER A 55 7.12 14.77 0.13
C SER A 55 8.13 15.53 -0.75
N ASP A 56 9.35 15.00 -0.95
CA ASP A 56 10.30 15.56 -1.94
C ASP A 56 9.59 15.68 -3.31
N PRO A 57 9.44 16.90 -3.85
CA PRO A 57 8.72 17.10 -5.11
C PRO A 57 9.25 16.24 -6.26
N ARG A 58 10.57 15.97 -6.28
CA ARG A 58 11.18 15.11 -7.29
C ARG A 58 10.72 13.67 -7.15
N PHE A 59 10.42 13.19 -5.94
CA PHE A 59 9.84 11.87 -5.73
C PHE A 59 8.37 11.86 -6.12
N LEU A 60 7.59 12.83 -5.62
CA LEU A 60 6.14 12.92 -5.88
C LEU A 60 5.81 12.98 -7.38
N ILE A 61 6.58 13.74 -8.16
CA ILE A 61 6.42 13.78 -9.63
C ILE A 61 6.55 12.37 -10.25
N ARG A 62 7.48 11.54 -9.76
CA ARG A 62 7.68 10.18 -10.28
C ARG A 62 6.55 9.25 -9.87
N VAL A 63 6.07 9.40 -8.63
CA VAL A 63 4.88 8.68 -8.14
C VAL A 63 3.67 9.04 -8.99
N ASP A 64 3.41 10.33 -9.21
CA ASP A 64 2.28 10.82 -10.00
C ASP A 64 2.33 10.32 -11.44
N LEU A 65 3.51 10.31 -12.07
CA LEU A 65 3.68 9.78 -13.42
C LEU A 65 3.43 8.26 -13.50
N PHE A 66 3.83 7.52 -12.47
CA PHE A 66 3.61 6.07 -12.42
C PHE A 66 2.13 5.75 -12.16
N PHE A 67 1.53 6.38 -11.15
CA PHE A 67 0.13 6.19 -10.79
C PHE A 67 -0.85 6.70 -11.84
N GLY A 68 -0.53 7.81 -12.51
CA GLY A 68 -1.31 8.32 -13.64
C GLY A 68 -1.36 7.37 -14.85
N LYS A 69 -0.52 6.34 -14.89
CA LYS A 69 -0.59 5.26 -15.88
C LYS A 69 -1.22 3.98 -15.32
N LEU A 70 -0.79 3.57 -14.11
CA LEU A 70 -1.23 2.32 -13.50
C LEU A 70 -2.70 2.35 -13.04
N LEU A 71 -3.09 3.38 -12.29
CA LEU A 71 -4.38 3.41 -11.62
C LEU A 71 -5.57 3.49 -12.58
N PRO A 72 -5.52 4.23 -13.71
CA PRO A 72 -6.59 4.20 -14.72
C PRO A 72 -6.85 2.81 -15.32
N LEU A 73 -5.85 1.92 -15.33
CA LEU A 73 -6.00 0.54 -15.80
C LEU A 73 -6.71 -0.34 -14.76
N LEU A 74 -6.49 -0.07 -13.47
CA LEU A 74 -7.08 -0.83 -12.37
C LEU A 74 -8.45 -0.29 -11.95
N ALA A 75 -8.76 0.99 -12.21
CA ALA A 75 -10.01 1.61 -11.81
C ALA A 75 -11.26 0.85 -12.33
N PRO A 76 -11.34 0.41 -13.61
CA PRO A 76 -12.45 -0.40 -14.10
C PRO A 76 -12.56 -1.81 -13.49
N GLN A 77 -11.49 -2.30 -12.84
CA GLN A 77 -11.45 -3.62 -12.23
C GLN A 77 -11.98 -3.63 -10.78
N GLN A 78 -12.47 -2.48 -10.27
CA GLN A 78 -13.07 -2.40 -8.94
C GLN A 78 -14.45 -3.08 -8.89
N VAL A 79 -14.80 -3.57 -7.70
CA VAL A 79 -16.08 -4.27 -7.45
C VAL A 79 -17.32 -3.44 -7.81
N HIS A 80 -17.25 -2.12 -7.66
CA HIS A 80 -18.33 -1.20 -8.05
C HIS A 80 -18.56 -1.14 -9.56
N HIS A 81 -17.60 -1.60 -10.36
CA HIS A 81 -17.66 -1.68 -11.82
C HIS A 81 -17.77 -3.13 -12.32
N GLY A 82 -18.02 -4.09 -11.43
CA GLY A 82 -18.14 -5.52 -11.77
C GLY A 82 -16.80 -6.26 -11.89
N GLY A 83 -15.69 -5.65 -11.45
CA GLY A 83 -14.41 -6.34 -11.30
C GLY A 83 -14.21 -6.95 -9.91
N PRO A 84 -13.08 -7.63 -9.65
CA PRO A 84 -12.87 -8.34 -8.38
C PRO A 84 -12.18 -7.51 -7.29
N ILE A 85 -11.69 -6.30 -7.60
CA ILE A 85 -10.88 -5.54 -6.64
C ILE A 85 -11.77 -4.89 -5.57
N ILE A 86 -11.50 -5.20 -4.31
CA ILE A 86 -12.29 -4.73 -3.16
C ILE A 86 -11.53 -3.75 -2.25
N MET A 87 -10.20 -3.75 -2.29
CA MET A 87 -9.37 -2.91 -1.41
C MET A 87 -8.04 -2.55 -2.07
N PHE A 88 -7.49 -1.39 -1.69
CA PHE A 88 -6.17 -0.93 -2.08
C PHE A 88 -5.34 -0.52 -0.87
N GLN A 89 -4.12 -1.05 -0.74
CA GLN A 89 -3.15 -0.60 0.28
C GLN A 89 -2.26 0.50 -0.30
N LEU A 90 -2.23 1.66 0.36
CA LEU A 90 -1.59 2.89 -0.13
C LEU A 90 -0.07 2.92 0.03
N GLU A 91 0.47 2.26 1.06
CA GLU A 91 1.91 2.25 1.36
C GLU A 91 2.18 1.01 2.22
N ASN A 92 3.45 0.69 2.46
CA ASN A 92 3.86 -0.50 3.19
C ASN A 92 4.74 -0.15 4.40
N SER A 93 4.20 -0.31 5.60
CA SER A 93 4.88 -0.10 6.87
C SER A 93 5.51 1.30 6.99
N TYR A 94 4.78 2.32 6.54
CA TYR A 94 5.28 3.69 6.49
C TYR A 94 5.64 4.23 7.87
N GLY A 95 4.83 3.91 8.88
CA GLY A 95 5.04 4.34 10.26
C GLY A 95 6.29 3.75 10.92
N SER A 96 6.93 2.78 10.28
CA SER A 96 8.18 2.15 10.75
C SER A 96 9.44 2.83 10.22
N ILE A 97 9.34 3.77 9.27
CA ILE A 97 10.52 4.40 8.64
C ILE A 97 11.26 5.34 9.60
N ASN A 98 10.53 6.30 10.15
CA ASN A 98 11.12 7.32 11.03
C ASN A 98 10.16 7.62 12.19
N PRO A 99 10.48 7.15 13.41
CA PRO A 99 9.62 7.32 14.57
C PRO A 99 9.57 8.76 15.10
N VAL A 100 10.46 9.65 14.65
CA VAL A 100 10.59 11.03 15.16
C VAL A 100 9.92 12.05 14.24
N ASN A 101 10.00 11.88 12.92
CA ASN A 101 9.45 12.83 11.96
C ASN A 101 8.86 12.09 10.76
N THR A 102 7.63 11.62 10.91
CA THR A 102 6.88 10.97 9.84
C THR A 102 6.26 12.03 8.93
N ASP A 103 6.53 11.93 7.63
CA ASP A 103 6.04 12.89 6.65
C ASP A 103 4.59 12.55 6.27
N THR A 104 3.66 13.21 6.96
CA THR A 104 2.21 13.01 6.74
C THR A 104 1.72 13.63 5.44
N GLN A 105 2.43 14.60 4.87
CA GLN A 105 2.08 15.22 3.59
C GLN A 105 2.25 14.22 2.44
N TYR A 106 3.27 13.36 2.52
CA TYR A 106 3.44 12.25 1.59
C TYR A 106 2.23 11.30 1.60
N MET A 107 1.78 10.85 2.77
CA MET A 107 0.61 9.95 2.88
C MET A 107 -0.69 10.62 2.40
N ALA A 108 -0.87 11.91 2.70
CA ALA A 108 -1.99 12.69 2.17
C ALA A 108 -1.94 12.79 0.64
N HIS A 109 -0.75 12.99 0.07
CA HIS A 109 -0.54 13.03 -1.37
C HIS A 109 -0.89 11.70 -2.04
N LEU A 110 -0.41 10.57 -1.50
CA LEU A 110 -0.75 9.23 -2.01
C LEU A 110 -2.25 8.98 -2.02
N HIS A 111 -2.92 9.29 -0.90
CA HIS A 111 -4.37 9.19 -0.82
C HIS A 111 -5.05 10.00 -1.93
N ARG A 112 -4.69 11.29 -2.06
CA ARG A 112 -5.27 12.19 -3.04
C ARG A 112 -5.08 11.70 -4.47
N ILE A 113 -3.86 11.34 -4.88
CA ILE A 113 -3.60 10.93 -6.26
C ILE A 113 -4.31 9.61 -6.59
N VAL A 114 -4.45 8.70 -5.61
CA VAL A 114 -5.18 7.45 -5.79
C VAL A 114 -6.66 7.70 -6.02
N ARG A 115 -7.28 8.56 -5.21
CA ARG A 115 -8.67 8.99 -5.41
C ARG A 115 -8.87 9.71 -6.75
N GLN A 116 -7.98 10.64 -7.10
CA GLN A 116 -8.06 11.41 -8.34
C GLN A 116 -7.98 10.53 -9.60
N ASN A 117 -7.33 9.37 -9.52
CA ASN A 117 -7.25 8.41 -10.62
C ASN A 117 -8.36 7.33 -10.59
N GLY A 118 -9.45 7.59 -9.87
CA GLY A 118 -10.68 6.80 -9.97
C GLY A 118 -10.77 5.62 -9.01
N ILE A 119 -9.86 5.48 -8.05
CA ILE A 119 -9.96 4.42 -7.03
C ILE A 119 -10.93 4.86 -5.92
N SER A 120 -12.07 4.20 -5.85
CA SER A 120 -13.18 4.50 -4.93
C SER A 120 -13.45 3.41 -3.89
N VAL A 121 -12.87 2.21 -4.06
CA VAL A 121 -12.95 1.14 -3.05
C VAL A 121 -12.23 1.53 -1.74
N LEU A 122 -12.36 0.68 -0.72
CA LEU A 122 -11.75 0.91 0.59
C LEU A 122 -10.22 0.98 0.47
N LEU A 123 -9.64 2.04 1.04
CA LEU A 123 -8.19 2.21 1.13
C LEU A 123 -7.68 1.69 2.48
N THR A 124 -6.48 1.12 2.49
CA THR A 124 -5.83 0.60 3.68
C THR A 124 -4.40 1.13 3.84
N THR A 125 -3.92 1.13 5.09
CA THR A 125 -2.49 1.21 5.44
C THR A 125 -2.13 0.00 6.28
N CYS A 126 -0.87 -0.43 6.30
CA CYS A 126 -0.43 -1.60 7.05
C CYS A 126 0.85 -1.33 7.84
N ASP A 127 0.82 -1.48 9.17
CA ASP A 127 1.97 -1.26 10.07
C ASP A 127 1.96 -2.27 11.25
N SER A 128 3.10 -2.52 11.90
CA SER A 128 3.27 -3.68 12.80
C SER A 128 3.01 -3.42 14.29
N VAL A 129 3.18 -2.19 14.78
CA VAL A 129 3.00 -1.84 16.21
C VAL A 129 2.10 -0.61 16.38
N ALA A 130 1.47 -0.47 17.55
CA ALA A 130 0.52 0.62 17.84
C ALA A 130 1.08 2.01 17.48
N ALA A 131 2.33 2.30 17.86
CA ALA A 131 2.94 3.58 17.56
C ALA A 131 3.22 3.80 16.06
N SER A 132 3.54 2.75 15.30
CA SER A 132 3.67 2.84 13.84
C SER A 132 2.32 2.98 13.14
N LEU A 133 1.26 2.35 13.65
CA LEU A 133 -0.09 2.48 13.08
C LEU A 133 -0.54 3.95 13.07
N THR A 134 -0.32 4.68 14.16
CA THR A 134 -0.65 6.11 14.23
C THR A 134 0.20 6.94 13.28
N ARG A 135 1.50 6.64 13.15
CA ARG A 135 2.43 7.38 12.26
C ARG A 135 2.20 7.10 10.78
N GLY A 136 1.91 5.85 10.43
CA GLY A 136 1.65 5.40 9.06
C GLY A 136 0.25 5.70 8.56
N ALA A 137 -0.63 6.24 9.42
CA ALA A 137 -1.97 6.63 9.05
C ALA A 137 -1.96 7.77 8.02
N VAL A 138 -2.97 7.77 7.15
CA VAL A 138 -3.30 8.97 6.37
C VAL A 138 -3.84 10.02 7.36
N PRO A 139 -3.31 11.27 7.35
CA PRO A 139 -3.82 12.31 8.23
C PRO A 139 -5.27 12.67 7.90
N GLN A 140 -5.97 13.34 8.82
CA GLN A 140 -7.29 13.88 8.52
C GLN A 140 -7.19 14.89 7.38
N LEU A 141 -7.96 14.67 6.32
CA LEU A 141 -8.03 15.56 5.16
C LEU A 141 -9.28 16.45 5.27
N GLU A 142 -9.21 17.67 4.73
CA GLU A 142 -10.27 18.69 4.84
C GLU A 142 -11.62 18.23 4.26
N ASP A 143 -11.60 17.32 3.28
CA ASP A 143 -12.80 16.80 2.60
C ASP A 143 -13.52 15.67 3.37
N ASN A 144 -13.10 15.35 4.60
CA ASN A 144 -13.66 14.26 5.43
C ASN A 144 -13.64 12.85 4.77
N ASP A 145 -12.88 12.63 3.70
CA ASP A 145 -12.57 11.27 3.20
C ASP A 145 -11.57 10.62 4.17
N VAL A 146 -12.08 10.15 5.31
CA VAL A 146 -11.28 9.53 6.40
C VAL A 146 -11.53 8.03 6.53
N ASN A 147 -12.10 7.39 5.50
CA ASN A 147 -12.34 5.95 5.53
C ASN A 147 -11.15 5.14 5.03
N VAL A 148 -9.94 5.48 5.49
CA VAL A 148 -8.77 4.61 5.35
C VAL A 148 -8.75 3.65 6.55
N LEU A 149 -8.75 2.35 6.28
CA LEU A 149 -8.68 1.32 7.30
C LEU A 149 -7.22 1.07 7.69
N GLN A 150 -6.89 1.14 8.97
CA GLN A 150 -5.56 0.75 9.44
C GLN A 150 -5.59 -0.77 9.62
N THR A 151 -4.64 -1.45 9.00
CA THR A 151 -4.40 -2.88 9.15
C THR A 151 -3.04 -3.10 9.80
N THR A 152 -2.82 -4.29 10.30
CA THR A 152 -1.55 -4.66 10.94
C THR A 152 -0.96 -5.90 10.32
N ASN A 153 0.35 -6.08 10.47
CA ASN A 153 1.02 -7.33 10.13
C ASN A 153 1.51 -8.04 11.39
N SER A 154 1.44 -9.37 11.40
CA SER A 154 1.84 -10.18 12.55
C SER A 154 2.35 -11.55 12.14
N GLU A 155 3.28 -12.08 12.92
CA GLU A 155 3.77 -13.46 12.84
C GLU A 155 3.23 -14.32 13.99
N THR A 156 3.31 -13.82 15.22
CA THR A 156 3.07 -14.62 16.43
C THR A 156 1.92 -14.10 17.31
N ASP A 157 1.65 -12.79 17.29
CA ASP A 157 0.78 -12.11 18.28
C ASP A 157 -0.48 -11.50 17.65
N ALA A 158 -1.14 -12.23 16.75
CA ALA A 158 -2.30 -11.74 16.00
C ALA A 158 -3.44 -11.22 16.90
N LEU A 159 -3.70 -11.86 18.05
CA LEU A 159 -4.75 -11.42 18.96
C LEU A 159 -4.45 -10.06 19.60
N ALA A 160 -3.22 -9.84 20.07
CA ALA A 160 -2.81 -8.55 20.63
C ALA A 160 -2.89 -7.42 19.59
N GLN A 161 -2.59 -7.75 18.34
CA GLN A 161 -2.68 -6.84 17.21
C GLN A 161 -4.14 -6.49 16.85
N ILE A 162 -5.06 -7.47 16.89
CA ILE A 162 -6.51 -7.23 16.77
C ILE A 162 -6.99 -6.27 17.88
N GLU A 163 -6.61 -6.49 19.13
CA GLU A 163 -7.04 -5.61 20.23
C GLU A 163 -6.48 -4.19 20.10
N THR A 164 -5.26 -4.06 19.57
CA THR A 164 -4.68 -2.76 19.21
C THR A 164 -5.52 -2.05 18.15
N LEU A 165 -5.92 -2.76 17.07
CA LEU A 165 -6.78 -2.20 16.03
C LEU A 165 -8.15 -1.80 16.56
N LYS A 166 -8.77 -2.62 17.42
CA LYS A 166 -10.05 -2.29 18.06
C LYS A 166 -9.95 -1.07 18.97
N THR A 167 -8.79 -0.84 19.60
CA THR A 167 -8.57 0.35 20.42
C THR A 167 -8.43 1.60 19.55
N LEU A 168 -7.69 1.52 18.45
CA LEU A 168 -7.46 2.66 17.55
C LEU A 168 -8.66 2.98 16.64
N GLN A 169 -9.41 1.95 16.23
CA GLN A 169 -10.49 2.04 15.27
C GLN A 169 -11.71 1.20 15.70
N PRO A 170 -12.35 1.50 16.84
CA PRO A 170 -13.35 0.62 17.48
C PRO A 170 -14.57 0.29 16.62
N ASN A 171 -14.88 1.14 15.64
CA ASN A 171 -16.04 0.97 14.75
C ASN A 171 -15.66 0.40 13.37
N LYS A 172 -14.41 -0.05 13.19
CA LYS A 172 -13.91 -0.63 11.93
C LYS A 172 -13.53 -2.10 12.14
N PRO A 173 -13.59 -2.94 11.10
CA PRO A 173 -13.15 -4.33 11.19
C PRO A 173 -11.64 -4.41 11.48
N ALA A 174 -11.21 -5.41 12.27
CA ALA A 174 -9.80 -5.71 12.43
C ALA A 174 -9.32 -6.58 11.25
N PHE A 175 -8.24 -6.16 10.59
CA PHE A 175 -7.64 -6.89 9.48
C PHE A 175 -6.14 -7.10 9.73
N ILE A 176 -5.67 -8.34 9.58
CA ILE A 176 -4.27 -8.71 9.79
C ILE A 176 -3.68 -9.33 8.52
N HIS A 177 -2.51 -8.84 8.14
CA HIS A 177 -1.59 -9.49 7.22
C HIS A 177 -0.77 -10.52 8.01
N PHE A 178 -1.24 -11.76 8.04
CA PHE A 178 -0.60 -12.82 8.82
C PHE A 178 0.55 -13.44 8.02
N ARG A 179 1.75 -13.39 8.58
CA ARG A 179 2.94 -13.97 7.96
C ARG A 179 3.03 -15.45 8.33
N THR A 180 2.98 -16.31 7.32
CA THR A 180 2.99 -17.77 7.49
C THR A 180 4.38 -18.40 7.52
N GLY A 181 5.42 -17.61 7.24
CA GLY A 181 6.82 -18.04 7.21
C GLY A 181 7.76 -16.86 6.99
N LEU A 182 9.07 -17.11 7.07
CA LEU A 182 10.09 -16.09 6.87
C LEU A 182 10.81 -16.30 5.54
N MET A 183 11.47 -15.25 5.07
CA MET A 183 12.41 -15.32 3.96
C MET A 183 13.77 -15.86 4.40
N ASP A 184 14.47 -16.45 3.43
CA ASP A 184 15.84 -16.90 3.61
C ASP A 184 16.84 -15.84 3.15
N TYR A 185 18.02 -15.87 3.77
CA TYR A 185 19.19 -15.14 3.34
C TYR A 185 20.29 -16.15 3.02
N LEU A 186 21.17 -15.82 2.06
CA LEU A 186 22.21 -16.73 1.57
C LEU A 186 23.09 -17.35 2.68
N ASP A 187 23.27 -16.64 3.80
CA ASP A 187 24.11 -17.07 4.91
C ASP A 187 23.32 -17.45 6.19
N TRP A 188 22.01 -17.70 6.09
CA TRP A 188 21.21 -18.10 7.25
C TRP A 188 21.45 -19.59 7.57
N PRO A 189 21.67 -19.97 8.84
CA PRO A 189 21.82 -21.39 9.21
C PRO A 189 20.53 -22.16 8.97
N ALA A 190 20.57 -23.14 8.06
CA ALA A 190 19.46 -24.03 7.72
C ALA A 190 18.88 -24.77 8.93
#